data_AF-A0A6A4QK68-F1
#
_entry.id   AF-A0A6A4QK68-F1
#
_cell.length_a   1.000
_cell.length_b   1.000
_cell.length_c   1.000
_cell.angle_alpha   90.00
_cell.angle_beta   90.00
_cell.angle_gamma   90.00
#
_symmetry.space_group_name_H-M   'P 1'
#
loop_
_entity.id
_entity.type
_entity.pdbx_description
1 polymer ?
#
loop_
_entity_poly.entity_id
_entity_poly.type
_entity_poly.pdbx_seq_one_letter_code
_entity_poly.pdbx_strand_id
1 'polypeptide(L)'
;MDYENNTWIWERVYYYPRVFGVLMVTAALLGLSGIGVHLPLPYSWSNMTIFHTKKSGKRRVRVYMDGCFDLMHYGHANALRQAKALGDELVVGLVSDEEILANKGPPVLSMEERLTLVSGLKWVDEVITEAPYAITEEFLNRLFLEYKIDYVIHGDDPCLLPDGTDAYAAAKKAGRYKQIKRTEGVSSTDIVGTKFHYLDQRKARSF
;
A
#
# COMPACT_ATOMS: atom_id res chain seq x y z
N MET A 1 -12.24 -12.54 -39.59
CA MET A 1 -10.86 -12.84 -39.16
C MET A 1 -10.58 -11.85 -38.06
N ASP A 2 -10.99 -12.21 -36.85
CA ASP A 2 -10.91 -11.31 -35.71
C ASP A 2 -9.59 -11.58 -35.00
N TYR A 3 -8.77 -10.53 -34.92
CA TYR A 3 -7.52 -10.53 -34.18
C TYR A 3 -7.87 -10.32 -32.71
N GLU A 4 -7.87 -11.39 -31.91
CA GLU A 4 -7.95 -11.28 -30.46
C GLU A 4 -6.66 -10.63 -29.93
N ASN A 5 -6.82 -9.50 -29.25
CA ASN A 5 -5.72 -8.68 -28.74
C ASN A 5 -5.30 -9.21 -27.36
N ASN A 6 -4.02 -9.56 -27.20
CA ASN A 6 -3.45 -10.17 -25.98
C ASN A 6 -3.20 -9.15 -24.84
N THR A 7 -4.02 -8.10 -24.72
CA THR A 7 -3.83 -7.01 -23.74
C THR A 7 -3.91 -7.48 -22.30
N TRP A 8 -4.74 -8.49 -22.02
CA TRP A 8 -4.91 -9.08 -20.68
C TRP A 8 -3.61 -9.70 -20.12
N ILE A 9 -2.71 -10.18 -20.99
CA ILE A 9 -1.41 -10.74 -20.59
C ILE A 9 -0.54 -9.60 -20.06
N TRP A 10 -0.51 -8.49 -20.78
CA TRP A 10 0.28 -7.32 -20.42
C TRP A 10 -0.22 -6.67 -19.12
N GLU A 11 -1.54 -6.59 -18.92
CA GLU A 11 -2.13 -6.12 -17.67
C GLU A 11 -1.65 -6.96 -16.46
N ARG A 12 -1.69 -8.29 -16.57
CA ARG A 12 -1.22 -9.14 -15.46
C ARG A 12 0.29 -9.05 -15.22
N VAL A 13 1.08 -8.83 -16.27
CA VAL A 13 2.53 -8.60 -16.14
C VAL A 13 2.79 -7.28 -15.39
N TYR A 14 2.02 -6.23 -15.69
CA TYR A 14 2.14 -4.93 -15.03
C TYR A 14 1.71 -4.97 -13.55
N TYR A 15 0.59 -5.62 -13.24
CA TYR A 15 0.06 -5.65 -11.87
C TYR A 15 0.69 -6.74 -10.98
N TYR A 16 1.25 -7.81 -11.55
CA TYR A 16 1.81 -8.95 -10.80
C TYR A 16 3.18 -9.45 -11.32
N PRO A 17 4.21 -8.59 -11.41
CA PRO A 17 5.47 -8.93 -12.05
C PRO A 17 6.22 -10.10 -11.39
N ARG A 18 6.06 -10.28 -10.07
CA ARG A 18 6.69 -11.38 -9.32
C ARG A 18 6.06 -12.75 -9.63
N VAL A 19 4.75 -12.80 -9.82
CA VAL A 19 4.02 -14.04 -10.12
C VAL A 19 4.37 -14.51 -11.53
N PHE A 20 4.35 -13.58 -12.49
CA PHE A 20 4.74 -13.87 -13.87
C PHE A 20 6.21 -14.27 -14.01
N GLY A 21 7.12 -13.63 -13.25
CA GLY A 21 8.54 -13.99 -13.23
C GLY A 21 8.78 -15.43 -12.77
N VAL A 22 8.09 -15.90 -11.72
CA VAL A 22 8.21 -17.29 -11.25
C VAL A 22 7.66 -18.28 -12.28
N LEU A 23 6.54 -17.96 -12.93
CA LEU A 23 5.88 -18.82 -13.91
C LEU A 23 6.71 -19.01 -15.20
N MET A 24 7.43 -17.96 -15.63
CA MET A 24 8.36 -18.03 -16.77
C MET A 24 9.59 -18.89 -16.46
N VAL A 25 10.14 -18.78 -15.26
CA VAL A 25 11.31 -19.56 -14.84
C VAL A 25 10.98 -21.05 -14.70
N THR A 26 9.80 -21.39 -14.17
CA THR A 26 9.37 -22.80 -14.06
C THR A 26 9.10 -23.42 -15.44
N ALA A 27 8.50 -22.67 -16.38
CA ALA A 27 8.31 -23.13 -17.75
C ALA A 27 9.64 -23.39 -18.47
N ALA A 28 10.65 -22.52 -18.28
CA ALA A 28 11.98 -22.70 -18.84
C ALA A 28 12.71 -23.94 -18.27
N LEU A 29 12.56 -24.21 -16.97
CA LEU A 29 13.17 -25.37 -16.32
C LEU A 29 12.50 -26.70 -16.73
N LEU A 30 11.18 -26.70 -16.92
CA LEU A 30 10.44 -27.88 -17.43
C LEU A 30 10.73 -28.14 -18.92
N GLY A 31 11.10 -27.11 -19.69
CA GLY A 31 11.56 -27.27 -21.08
C GLY A 31 12.93 -27.95 -21.22
N LEU A 32 13.75 -27.97 -20.16
CA LEU A 32 15.10 -28.55 -20.16
C LEU A 32 15.16 -30.02 -19.72
N SER A 33 14.06 -30.62 -19.24
CA SER A 33 14.03 -32.01 -18.77
C SER A 33 13.86 -33.06 -19.89
N GLY A 34 14.01 -32.68 -21.16
CA GLY A 34 13.87 -33.55 -22.33
C GLY A 34 15.10 -34.36 -22.73
N ILE A 35 16.19 -34.34 -21.96
CA ILE A 35 17.42 -35.10 -22.26
C ILE A 35 17.60 -36.16 -21.17
N GLY A 36 17.15 -37.37 -21.46
CA GLY A 36 17.30 -38.52 -20.58
C GLY A 36 18.75 -38.93 -20.41
N VAL A 37 19.29 -38.71 -19.20
CA VAL A 37 20.56 -39.28 -18.75
C VAL A 37 20.27 -40.10 -17.50
N HIS A 38 20.23 -41.43 -17.66
CA HIS A 38 20.05 -42.37 -16.56
C HIS A 38 21.41 -42.62 -15.91
N LEU A 39 21.64 -42.07 -14.72
CA LEU A 39 22.82 -42.38 -13.89
C LEU A 39 22.45 -43.47 -12.87
N PRO A 40 23.29 -44.50 -12.62
CA PRO A 40 23.03 -45.47 -11.56
C PRO A 40 23.44 -44.87 -10.22
N LEU A 41 22.51 -44.75 -9.28
CA LEU A 41 22.81 -44.34 -7.90
C LEU A 41 23.30 -45.54 -7.09
N PRO A 42 24.43 -45.43 -6.36
CA PRO A 42 24.89 -46.49 -5.48
C PRO A 42 24.14 -46.47 -4.13
N TYR A 43 23.94 -47.69 -3.65
CA TYR A 43 23.58 -48.16 -2.32
C TYR A 43 23.73 -47.21 -1.11
N SER A 44 22.75 -47.34 -0.21
CA SER A 44 22.86 -47.25 1.27
C SER A 44 22.98 -45.87 1.93
N TRP A 45 21.84 -45.38 2.43
CA TRP A 45 21.74 -44.42 3.54
C TRP A 45 20.61 -44.87 4.47
N SER A 46 20.87 -45.89 5.28
CA SER A 46 20.09 -46.14 6.50
C SER A 46 20.61 -45.24 7.61
N ASN A 47 19.69 -44.61 8.35
CA ASN A 47 19.88 -43.75 9.52
C ASN A 47 20.21 -42.28 9.26
N MET A 48 19.19 -41.52 8.87
CA MET A 48 19.11 -40.11 9.25
C MET A 48 17.67 -39.80 9.65
N THR A 49 17.32 -40.05 10.91
CA THR A 49 16.12 -39.47 11.52
C THR A 49 16.36 -37.96 11.63
N ILE A 50 16.05 -37.26 10.54
CA ILE A 50 15.96 -35.80 10.54
C ILE A 50 14.78 -35.47 11.44
N PHE A 51 15.06 -35.07 12.68
CA PHE A 51 14.11 -34.32 13.48
C PHE A 51 13.84 -33.01 12.73
N HIS A 52 12.79 -33.01 11.91
CA HIS A 52 12.23 -31.80 11.33
C HIS A 52 11.62 -31.00 12.48
N THR A 53 12.46 -30.20 13.15
CA THR A 53 11.93 -29.18 14.05
C THR A 53 11.13 -28.23 13.16
N LYS A 54 9.80 -28.27 13.30
CA LYS A 54 8.90 -27.33 12.63
C LYS A 54 9.22 -25.96 13.20
N LYS A 55 10.15 -25.23 12.57
CA LYS A 55 10.44 -23.84 12.92
C LYS A 55 9.18 -23.06 12.58
N SER A 56 8.31 -22.81 13.57
CA SER A 56 7.13 -21.99 13.36
C SER A 56 7.61 -20.60 12.96
N GLY A 57 7.37 -20.22 11.70
CA GLY A 57 7.70 -18.89 11.23
C GLY A 57 6.99 -17.86 12.10
N LYS A 58 7.71 -16.82 12.53
CA LYS A 58 7.10 -15.69 13.23
C LYS A 58 6.01 -15.09 12.34
N ARG A 59 4.80 -14.91 12.88
CA ARG A 59 3.71 -14.24 12.15
C ARG A 59 4.16 -12.83 11.77
N ARG A 60 3.96 -12.45 10.51
CA ARG A 60 4.23 -11.10 10.01
C ARG A 60 3.31 -10.09 10.65
N VAL A 61 3.86 -8.93 10.99
CA VAL A 61 3.13 -7.77 11.51
C VAL A 61 2.62 -6.95 10.34
N ARG A 62 1.30 -6.80 10.21
CA ARG A 62 0.67 -5.99 9.15
C ARG A 62 0.22 -4.66 9.72
N VAL A 63 0.61 -3.55 9.11
CA VAL A 63 0.20 -2.22 9.55
C VAL A 63 -0.66 -1.55 8.50
N TYR A 64 -1.59 -0.73 8.94
CA TYR A 64 -2.50 0.02 8.08
C TYR A 64 -2.24 1.52 8.19
N MET A 65 -2.21 2.21 7.05
CA MET A 65 -2.22 3.66 7.01
C MET A 65 -3.16 4.12 5.91
N ASP A 66 -4.11 4.97 6.25
CA ASP A 66 -5.03 5.58 5.31
C ASP A 66 -4.65 7.02 4.99
N GLY A 67 -5.24 7.52 3.91
CA GLY A 67 -5.14 8.91 3.54
C GLY A 67 -5.79 9.18 2.21
N CYS A 68 -5.98 10.48 1.94
CA CYS A 68 -6.39 10.94 0.63
C CYS A 68 -5.27 10.76 -0.40
N PHE A 69 -4.02 11.06 -0.02
CA PHE A 69 -2.83 11.04 -0.88
C PHE A 69 -2.94 11.90 -2.17
N ASP A 70 -3.77 12.94 -2.13
CA ASP A 70 -3.90 13.90 -3.22
C ASP A 70 -2.65 14.79 -3.36
N LEU A 71 -2.30 15.10 -4.62
CA LEU A 71 -1.04 15.76 -4.99
C LEU A 71 0.16 15.12 -4.28
N MET A 72 0.30 13.79 -4.43
CA MET A 72 1.33 13.01 -3.73
C MET A 72 2.72 13.65 -3.82
N HIS A 73 3.42 13.71 -2.68
CA HIS A 73 4.69 14.41 -2.53
C HIS A 73 5.60 13.68 -1.54
N TYR A 74 6.83 14.18 -1.35
CA TYR A 74 7.84 13.50 -0.51
C TYR A 74 7.41 13.33 0.96
N GLY A 75 6.58 14.23 1.49
CA GLY A 75 5.95 14.06 2.80
C GLY A 75 5.10 12.79 2.92
N HIS A 76 4.21 12.51 1.96
CA HIS A 76 3.43 11.26 1.90
C HIS A 76 4.34 10.03 1.78
N ALA A 77 5.34 10.09 0.90
CA ALA A 77 6.30 9.01 0.71
C ALA A 77 7.08 8.69 1.99
N ASN A 78 7.53 9.71 2.73
CA ASN A 78 8.21 9.53 4.01
C ASN A 78 7.27 9.06 5.13
N ALA A 79 6.00 9.46 5.11
CA ALA A 79 5.00 8.94 6.05
C ALA A 79 4.78 7.43 5.85
N LEU A 80 4.59 6.99 4.61
CA LEU A 80 4.44 5.56 4.28
C LEU A 80 5.72 4.76 4.56
N ARG A 81 6.91 5.35 4.36
CA ARG A 81 8.19 4.76 4.80
C ARG A 81 8.22 4.52 6.31
N GLN A 82 7.81 5.52 7.10
CA GLN A 82 7.79 5.41 8.56
C GLN A 82 6.75 4.37 9.01
N ALA A 83 5.57 4.35 8.41
CA ALA A 83 4.54 3.35 8.69
C ALA A 83 5.05 1.94 8.40
N LYS A 84 5.63 1.71 7.21
CA LYS A 84 6.25 0.42 6.85
C LYS A 84 7.32 -0.03 7.85
N ALA A 85 8.08 0.89 8.45
CA ALA A 85 9.09 0.55 9.46
C ALA A 85 8.50 0.03 10.79
N LEU A 86 7.20 0.18 11.02
CA LEU A 86 6.49 -0.29 12.22
C LEU A 86 5.87 -1.70 12.05
N GLY A 87 6.03 -2.32 10.89
CA GLY A 87 5.55 -3.67 10.58
C GLY A 87 6.42 -4.37 9.53
N ASP A 88 5.99 -5.57 9.13
CA ASP A 88 6.59 -6.32 8.04
C ASP A 88 5.90 -6.03 6.71
N GLU A 89 4.61 -5.64 6.74
CA GLU A 89 3.75 -5.37 5.59
C GLU A 89 2.89 -4.12 5.86
N LEU A 90 2.80 -3.22 4.88
CA LEU A 90 2.01 -2.00 4.90
C LEU A 90 0.84 -2.12 3.92
N VAL A 91 -0.35 -2.06 4.48
CA VAL A 91 -1.61 -1.95 3.75
C VAL A 91 -2.05 -0.49 3.77
N VAL A 92 -2.32 0.09 2.61
CA VAL A 92 -2.72 1.49 2.50
C VAL A 92 -4.20 1.62 2.19
N GLY A 93 -4.91 2.41 2.98
CA GLY A 93 -6.29 2.79 2.68
C GLY A 93 -6.35 4.03 1.82
N LEU A 94 -6.95 3.93 0.63
CA LEU A 94 -7.21 5.09 -0.20
C LEU A 94 -8.63 5.57 0.05
N VAL A 95 -8.76 6.76 0.64
CA VAL A 95 -10.08 7.35 0.94
C VAL A 95 -10.80 7.71 -0.37
N SER A 96 -12.10 7.43 -0.45
CA SER A 96 -12.91 7.70 -1.65
C SER A 96 -13.10 9.21 -1.90
N ASP A 97 -13.44 9.57 -3.14
CA ASP A 97 -13.66 10.97 -3.51
C ASP A 97 -14.86 11.57 -2.76
N GLU A 98 -15.91 10.77 -2.50
CA GLU A 98 -17.10 11.16 -1.75
C GLU A 98 -16.79 11.45 -0.29
N GLU A 99 -16.03 10.55 0.35
CA GLU A 99 -15.59 10.69 1.74
C GLU A 99 -14.66 11.92 1.90
N ILE A 100 -13.76 12.14 0.94
CA ILE A 100 -12.91 13.32 0.89
C ILE A 100 -13.76 14.60 0.76
N LEU A 101 -14.71 14.62 -0.17
CA LEU A 101 -15.57 15.77 -0.41
C LEU A 101 -16.39 16.14 0.83
N ALA A 102 -16.92 15.14 1.54
CA ALA A 102 -17.74 15.35 2.73
C ALA A 102 -16.97 15.93 3.93
N ASN A 103 -15.67 15.60 4.07
CA ASN A 103 -14.90 15.92 5.27
C ASN A 103 -13.92 17.09 5.10
N LYS A 104 -13.48 17.39 3.88
CA LYS A 104 -12.53 18.49 3.63
C LYS A 104 -12.89 19.33 2.40
N GLY A 105 -12.98 18.71 1.24
CA GLY A 105 -13.04 19.38 -0.06
C GLY A 105 -12.55 18.45 -1.16
N PRO A 106 -12.96 18.69 -2.42
CA PRO A 106 -12.72 17.77 -3.52
C PRO A 106 -11.23 17.56 -3.75
N PRO A 107 -10.78 16.32 -4.04
CA PRO A 107 -9.40 16.09 -4.42
C PRO A 107 -9.12 16.68 -5.82
N VAL A 108 -7.87 17.02 -6.08
CA VAL A 108 -7.42 17.45 -7.41
C VAL A 108 -7.27 16.24 -8.34
N LEU A 109 -6.71 15.16 -7.82
CA LEU A 109 -6.52 13.90 -8.53
C LEU A 109 -7.71 12.96 -8.31
N SER A 110 -8.11 12.26 -9.36
CA SER A 110 -9.10 11.19 -9.29
C SER A 110 -8.63 10.02 -8.43
N MET A 111 -9.55 9.19 -7.94
CA MET A 111 -9.22 7.98 -7.19
C MET A 111 -8.24 7.05 -7.95
N GLU A 112 -8.39 6.90 -9.27
CA GLU A 112 -7.49 6.07 -10.10
C GLU A 112 -6.07 6.64 -10.17
N GLU A 113 -5.93 7.96 -10.32
CA GLU A 113 -4.62 8.61 -10.31
C GLU A 113 -3.94 8.47 -8.95
N ARG A 114 -4.68 8.67 -7.86
CA ARG A 114 -4.16 8.49 -6.49
C ARG A 114 -3.76 7.04 -6.23
N LEU A 115 -4.56 6.07 -6.69
CA LEU A 115 -4.25 4.64 -6.61
C LEU A 115 -2.96 4.30 -7.35
N THR A 116 -2.79 4.82 -8.56
CA THR A 116 -1.58 4.61 -9.38
C THR A 116 -0.34 5.12 -8.64
N LEU A 117 -0.42 6.32 -8.07
CA LEU A 117 0.68 6.93 -7.32
C LEU A 117 1.03 6.13 -6.05
N VAL A 118 0.02 5.77 -5.24
CA VAL A 118 0.22 5.00 -4.01
C VAL A 118 0.79 3.61 -4.30
N SER A 119 0.23 2.91 -5.29
CA SER A 119 0.67 1.55 -5.65
C SER A 119 2.09 1.51 -6.20
N GLY A 120 2.57 2.60 -6.78
CA GLY A 120 3.94 2.74 -7.27
C GLY A 120 5.00 2.93 -6.17
N LEU A 121 4.60 3.17 -4.91
CA LEU A 121 5.54 3.40 -3.82
C LEU A 121 6.13 2.10 -3.29
N LYS A 122 7.47 2.04 -3.25
CA LYS A 122 8.23 0.85 -2.82
C LYS A 122 7.89 0.28 -1.43
N TRP A 123 7.24 1.06 -0.57
CA TRP A 123 6.91 0.68 0.81
C TRP A 123 5.51 0.11 0.94
N VAL A 124 4.65 0.28 -0.05
CA VAL A 124 3.26 -0.17 -0.06
C VAL A 124 3.23 -1.61 -0.56
N ASP A 125 2.63 -2.52 0.21
CA ASP A 125 2.49 -3.92 -0.19
C ASP A 125 1.09 -4.24 -0.71
N GLU A 126 0.07 -3.54 -0.20
CA GLU A 126 -1.34 -3.74 -0.55
C GLU A 126 -2.09 -2.41 -0.44
N VAL A 127 -3.13 -2.23 -1.26
CA VAL A 127 -4.02 -1.07 -1.23
C VAL A 127 -5.47 -1.52 -1.08
N ILE A 128 -6.18 -0.89 -0.15
CA ILE A 128 -7.64 -0.99 0.00
C ILE A 128 -8.22 0.30 -0.56
N THR A 129 -8.95 0.20 -1.67
CA THR A 129 -9.69 1.33 -2.26
C THR A 129 -10.98 1.58 -1.49
N GLU A 130 -11.57 2.77 -1.65
CA GLU A 130 -12.85 3.14 -1.04
C GLU A 130 -12.84 3.01 0.49
N ALA A 131 -11.72 3.38 1.13
CA ALA A 131 -11.65 3.45 2.58
C ALA A 131 -12.50 4.62 3.12
N PRO A 132 -13.16 4.46 4.28
CA PRO A 132 -13.88 5.56 4.91
C PRO A 132 -12.89 6.63 5.41
N TYR A 133 -13.34 7.88 5.56
CA TYR A 133 -12.53 8.93 6.16
C TYR A 133 -12.29 8.71 7.66
N ALA A 134 -13.32 8.22 8.36
CA ALA A 134 -13.24 7.86 9.78
C ALA A 134 -13.06 6.35 9.95
N ILE A 135 -12.19 5.94 10.88
CA ILE A 135 -12.06 4.53 11.26
C ILE A 135 -13.21 4.17 12.20
N THR A 136 -14.33 3.75 11.63
CA THR A 136 -15.49 3.26 12.39
C THR A 136 -15.17 1.91 13.05
N GLU A 137 -15.94 1.51 14.07
CA GLU A 137 -15.79 0.21 14.74
C GLU A 137 -15.99 -0.95 13.75
N GLU A 138 -16.93 -0.81 12.81
CA GLU A 138 -17.19 -1.82 11.77
C GLU A 138 -15.98 -1.97 10.85
N PHE A 139 -15.43 -0.85 10.36
CA PHE A 139 -14.27 -0.89 9.48
C PHE A 139 -13.02 -1.38 10.23
N LEU A 140 -12.82 -0.96 11.49
CA LEU A 140 -11.74 -1.44 12.34
C LEU A 140 -11.80 -2.96 12.53
N ASN A 141 -12.99 -3.51 12.74
CA ASN A 141 -13.20 -4.97 12.83
C ASN A 141 -12.82 -5.66 11.53
N ARG A 142 -13.17 -5.10 10.36
CA ARG A 142 -12.72 -5.62 9.07
C ARG A 142 -11.19 -5.59 8.94
N LEU A 143 -10.55 -4.48 9.28
CA LEU A 143 -9.08 -4.37 9.26
C LEU A 143 -8.43 -5.49 10.09
N PHE A 144 -8.97 -5.77 11.27
CA PHE A 144 -8.39 -6.77 12.19
C PHE A 144 -8.73 -8.21 11.82
N LEU A 145 -9.98 -8.48 11.45
CA LEU A 145 -10.49 -9.83 11.24
C LEU A 145 -10.26 -10.31 9.80
N GLU A 146 -10.44 -9.45 8.80
CA GLU A 146 -10.31 -9.79 7.38
C GLU A 146 -8.87 -9.54 6.91
N TYR A 147 -8.39 -8.30 7.04
CA TYR A 147 -7.08 -7.88 6.53
C TYR A 147 -5.90 -8.21 7.46
N LYS A 148 -6.19 -8.76 8.64
CA LYS A 148 -5.21 -9.15 9.67
C LYS A 148 -4.26 -8.02 10.07
N ILE A 149 -4.74 -6.79 10.06
CA ILE A 149 -4.00 -5.60 10.49
C ILE A 149 -3.73 -5.71 11.98
N ASP A 150 -2.49 -5.40 12.37
CA ASP A 150 -1.98 -5.34 13.73
C ASP A 150 -2.17 -3.96 14.36
N TYR A 151 -1.84 -2.91 13.61
CA TYR A 151 -1.89 -1.52 14.06
C TYR A 151 -2.34 -0.58 12.94
N VAL A 152 -3.13 0.43 13.31
CA VAL A 152 -3.42 1.61 12.50
C VAL A 152 -2.34 2.67 12.79
N ILE A 153 -1.76 3.22 11.73
CA ILE A 153 -0.67 4.19 11.80
C ILE A 153 -1.15 5.49 11.16
N HIS A 154 -0.93 6.62 11.83
CA HIS A 154 -1.21 7.94 11.25
C HIS A 154 -0.18 8.98 11.71
N GLY A 155 -0.13 10.13 11.04
CA GLY A 155 0.64 11.28 11.49
C GLY A 155 0.18 11.80 12.85
N ASP A 156 1.01 12.63 13.47
CA ASP A 156 0.74 13.28 14.76
C ASP A 156 -0.15 14.54 14.66
N ASP A 157 -0.55 14.92 13.45
CA ASP A 157 -1.58 15.93 13.21
C ASP A 157 -2.97 15.45 13.73
N PRO A 158 -3.75 16.31 14.40
CA PRO A 158 -5.14 16.01 14.72
C PRO A 158 -5.97 15.78 13.45
N CYS A 159 -6.64 14.63 13.36
CA CYS A 159 -7.60 14.34 12.29
C CYS A 159 -9.01 14.40 12.87
N LEU A 160 -9.66 15.55 12.70
CA LEU A 160 -10.99 15.81 13.25
C LEU A 160 -12.05 15.70 12.16
N LEU A 161 -13.20 15.15 12.53
CA LEU A 161 -14.41 15.15 11.73
C LEU A 161 -15.13 16.50 11.85
N PRO A 162 -16.14 16.80 10.99
CA PRO A 162 -16.88 18.06 11.04
C PRO A 162 -17.56 18.35 12.39
N ASP A 163 -17.86 17.32 13.18
CA ASP A 163 -18.41 17.44 14.53
C ASP A 163 -17.35 17.62 15.63
N GLY A 164 -16.07 17.69 15.26
CA GLY A 164 -14.93 17.86 16.15
C GLY A 164 -14.43 16.56 16.80
N THR A 165 -15.03 15.41 16.49
CA THR A 165 -14.57 14.12 17.00
C THR A 165 -13.33 13.62 16.24
N ASP A 166 -12.56 12.75 16.89
CA ASP A 166 -11.31 12.21 16.36
C ASP A 166 -11.58 11.02 15.42
N ALA A 167 -11.16 11.14 14.15
CA ALA A 167 -11.37 10.12 13.11
C ALA A 167 -10.74 8.76 13.46
N TYR A 168 -9.80 8.72 14.40
CA TYR A 168 -9.10 7.50 14.85
C TYR A 168 -9.48 7.07 16.27
N ALA A 169 -10.54 7.62 16.85
CA ALA A 169 -10.96 7.33 18.22
C ALA A 169 -11.13 5.82 18.50
N ALA A 170 -11.74 5.07 17.58
CA ALA A 170 -11.94 3.62 17.73
C ALA A 170 -10.61 2.86 17.80
N ALA A 171 -9.67 3.16 16.89
CA ALA A 171 -8.36 2.53 16.87
C ALA A 171 -7.52 2.86 18.12
N LYS A 172 -7.62 4.10 18.62
CA LYS A 172 -6.99 4.56 19.88
C LYS A 172 -7.58 3.83 21.09
N LYS A 173 -8.91 3.76 21.19
CA LYS A 173 -9.63 3.04 22.24
C LYS A 173 -9.28 1.54 22.27
N ALA A 174 -9.08 0.94 21.11
CA ALA A 174 -8.64 -0.46 20.99
C ALA A 174 -7.17 -0.69 21.39
N GLY A 175 -6.39 0.36 21.67
CA GLY A 175 -4.95 0.26 21.98
C GLY A 175 -4.09 -0.16 20.77
N ARG A 176 -4.60 0.02 19.55
CA ARG A 176 -3.98 -0.46 18.30
C ARG A 176 -3.69 0.66 17.31
N TYR A 177 -3.42 1.85 17.85
CA TYR A 177 -3.04 3.03 17.10
C TYR A 177 -1.58 3.41 17.41
N LYS A 178 -0.80 3.77 16.39
CA LYS A 178 0.56 4.31 16.55
C LYS A 178 0.72 5.58 15.73
N GLN A 179 1.57 6.48 16.22
CA GLN A 179 1.84 7.76 15.55
C GLN A 179 3.22 7.78 14.92
N ILE A 180 3.33 8.49 13.81
CA ILE A 180 4.58 8.84 13.14
C ILE A 180 4.67 10.36 13.00
N LYS A 181 5.88 10.88 12.77
CA LYS A 181 6.10 12.32 12.66
C LYS A 181 5.75 12.83 11.27
N ARG A 182 5.00 13.93 11.23
CA ARG A 182 4.82 14.72 10.00
C ARG A 182 6.18 15.14 9.44
N THR A 183 6.28 15.18 8.11
CA THR A 183 7.43 15.78 7.43
C THR A 183 7.19 17.27 7.27
N GLU A 184 8.05 18.09 7.87
CA GLU A 184 7.97 19.55 7.81
C GLU A 184 8.34 20.10 6.44
N GLY A 185 7.81 21.28 6.12
CA GLY A 185 8.12 22.01 4.88
C GLY A 185 7.46 21.46 3.63
N VAL A 186 6.43 20.60 3.76
CA VAL A 186 5.60 20.16 2.62
C VAL A 186 4.18 19.79 3.03
N SER A 187 3.23 20.23 2.21
CA SER A 187 1.85 19.78 2.21
C SER A 187 1.22 20.04 0.84
N SER A 188 0.11 19.37 0.53
CA SER A 188 -0.68 19.70 -0.67
C SER A 188 -1.15 21.16 -0.65
N THR A 189 -1.48 21.70 0.54
CA THR A 189 -1.82 23.12 0.74
C THR A 189 -0.67 24.04 0.35
N ASP A 190 0.57 23.73 0.77
CA ASP A 190 1.74 24.53 0.44
C ASP A 190 2.04 24.50 -1.06
N ILE A 191 1.89 23.34 -1.70
CA ILE A 191 2.09 23.17 -3.15
C ILE A 191 1.10 24.05 -3.92
N VAL A 192 -0.18 23.98 -3.56
CA VAL A 192 -1.25 24.76 -4.19
C VAL A 192 -1.07 26.26 -3.92
N GLY A 193 -0.80 26.63 -2.66
CA GLY A 193 -0.58 28.02 -2.25
C GLY A 193 0.62 28.66 -2.94
N THR A 194 1.72 27.92 -3.08
CA THR A 194 2.90 28.37 -3.85
C THR A 194 2.53 28.69 -5.29
N LYS A 195 1.74 27.83 -5.95
CA LYS A 195 1.31 28.06 -7.33
C LYS A 195 0.43 29.31 -7.48
N PHE A 196 -0.52 29.52 -6.57
CA PHE A 196 -1.34 30.74 -6.56
C PHE A 196 -0.48 32.00 -6.39
N HIS A 197 0.47 31.99 -5.46
CA HIS A 197 1.39 33.10 -5.26
C HIS A 197 2.18 33.46 -6.53
N TYR A 198 2.68 32.47 -7.26
CA TYR A 198 3.37 32.69 -8.54
C TYR A 198 2.44 33.28 -9.62
N LEU A 199 1.19 32.82 -9.69
CA LEU A 199 0.22 33.34 -10.66
C LEU A 199 -0.12 34.80 -10.39
N ASP A 200 -0.27 35.18 -9.12
CA ASP A 200 -0.57 36.56 -8.74
C ASP A 200 0.60 37.50 -9.03
N GLN A 201 1.84 37.09 -8.73
CA GLN A 201 3.03 37.87 -9.11
C GLN A 201 3.13 38.07 -10.62
N ARG A 202 2.77 37.05 -11.41
CA ARG A 202 2.82 37.14 -12.87
C ARG A 202 1.80 38.12 -13.42
N LYS A 203 0.58 38.13 -12.85
CA LYS A 203 -0.46 39.12 -13.19
C LYS A 203 0.01 40.54 -12.84
N ALA A 204 0.59 40.74 -11.67
CA ALA A 204 1.07 42.05 -11.21
C ALA A 204 2.21 42.64 -12.07
N ARG A 205 3.04 41.78 -12.68
CA ARG A 205 4.12 42.21 -13.60
C ARG A 205 3.67 42.44 -15.05
N SER A 206 2.41 42.13 -15.36
CA SER A 206 1.85 42.25 -16.71
C SER A 206 1.12 43.58 -16.95
N PHE A 207 1.21 44.52 -16.00
CA PHE A 207 0.67 45.87 -16.06
C PHE A 207 1.78 46.91 -15.89
#